data_AF-A0A831P2J4-F1
#
_entry.id   AF-A0A831P2J4-F1
#
_cell.length_a   1.000
_cell.length_b   1.000
_cell.length_c   1.000
_cell.angle_alpha   90.00
_cell.angle_beta   90.00
_cell.angle_gamma   90.00
#
_symmetry.space_group_name_H-M   'P 1'
#
loop_
_entity.id
_entity.type
_entity.pdbx_description
1 polymer ?
#
loop_
_entity_poly.entity_id
_entity_poly.type
_entity_poly.pdbx_seq_one_letter_code
_entity_poly.pdbx_strand_id
1 'polypeptide(L)'
;MASSRERRIDALVLFALLALTAAAYWPGLAGGYLYDDMPNIVDNTRVHLHTLAPEALLSASFSSHAGPLMRPISMASFALDYYFFGPAPYAFKVTNLAVHLLNGLLIFWLTTLVLRGYRRYRPDDLTDTGARWL
;
A
#
# COMPACT_ATOMS: atom_id res chain seq x y z
N MET A 1 7.83 -29.57 2.11
CA MET A 1 8.67 -28.35 2.19
C MET A 1 8.98 -27.91 0.76
N ALA A 2 8.76 -26.64 0.40
CA ALA A 2 9.07 -26.16 -0.95
C ALA A 2 10.56 -26.39 -1.29
N SER A 3 10.87 -26.67 -2.55
CA SER A 3 12.26 -26.82 -2.98
C SER A 3 13.01 -25.48 -2.94
N SER A 4 14.35 -25.51 -2.92
CA SER A 4 15.16 -24.28 -3.04
C SER A 4 14.92 -23.55 -4.37
N ARG A 5 14.58 -24.30 -5.42
CA ARG A 5 14.22 -23.76 -6.74
C ARG A 5 12.89 -23.01 -6.71
N GLU A 6 11.85 -23.58 -6.09
CA GLU A 6 10.55 -22.93 -5.94
C GLU A 6 10.65 -21.60 -5.17
N ARG A 7 11.38 -21.59 -4.04
CA ARG A 7 11.62 -20.36 -3.27
C ARG A 7 12.31 -19.27 -4.08
N ARG A 8 13.21 -19.64 -4.99
CA ARG A 8 13.89 -18.68 -5.89
C ARG A 8 12.94 -18.12 -6.94
N ILE A 9 12.06 -18.95 -7.50
CA ILE A 9 11.05 -18.50 -8.47
C ILE A 9 10.08 -17.53 -7.80
N ASP A 10 9.54 -17.87 -6.62
CA ASP A 10 8.63 -17.01 -5.85
C ASP A 10 9.27 -15.63 -5.60
N ALA A 11 10.54 -15.60 -5.18
CA ALA A 11 11.27 -14.36 -4.93
C ALA A 11 11.49 -13.52 -6.21
N LEU A 12 11.81 -14.17 -7.34
CA LEU A 12 11.97 -13.49 -8.63
C LEU A 12 10.65 -12.91 -9.13
N VAL A 13 9.55 -13.67 -9.00
CA VAL A 13 8.21 -13.20 -9.36
C VAL A 13 7.81 -12.01 -8.50
N LEU A 14 7.97 -12.12 -7.18
CA LEU A 14 7.69 -11.01 -6.26
C LEU A 14 8.52 -9.77 -6.60
N PHE A 15 9.84 -9.94 -6.82
CA PHE A 15 10.70 -8.83 -7.20
C PHE A 15 10.24 -8.17 -8.51
N ALA A 16 9.93 -8.96 -9.53
CA ALA A 16 9.44 -8.46 -10.82
C ALA A 16 8.12 -7.69 -10.66
N LEU A 17 7.18 -8.18 -9.85
CA LEU A 17 5.91 -7.50 -9.58
C LEU A 17 6.11 -6.16 -8.86
N LEU A 18 6.98 -6.12 -7.85
CA LEU A 18 7.29 -4.88 -7.12
C LEU A 18 8.01 -3.87 -8.03
N ALA A 19 8.98 -4.33 -8.82
CA ALA A 19 9.72 -3.48 -9.75
C ALA A 19 8.82 -2.92 -10.85
N LEU A 20 7.95 -3.75 -11.44
CA LEU A 20 7.00 -3.33 -12.46
C LEU A 20 6.00 -2.30 -11.89
N THR A 21 5.48 -2.55 -10.69
CA THR A 21 4.59 -1.61 -10.00
C THR A 21 5.30 -0.28 -9.74
N ALA A 22 6.51 -0.30 -9.19
CA ALA A 22 7.28 0.92 -8.96
C ALA A 22 7.54 1.68 -10.27
N ALA A 23 7.92 0.99 -11.34
CA ALA A 23 8.17 1.59 -12.65
C ALA A 23 6.90 2.23 -13.25
N ALA A 24 5.73 1.59 -13.09
CA ALA A 24 4.46 2.12 -13.58
C ALA A 24 4.06 3.43 -12.88
N TYR A 25 4.34 3.56 -11.58
CA TYR A 25 4.02 4.75 -10.79
C TYR A 25 5.12 5.83 -10.80
N TRP A 26 6.34 5.48 -11.23
CA TRP A 26 7.51 6.38 -11.20
C TRP A 26 7.28 7.74 -11.87
N PRO A 27 6.68 7.82 -13.09
CA PRO A 27 6.45 9.11 -13.74
C PRO A 27 5.47 10.00 -12.97
N GLY A 28 4.55 9.41 -12.22
CA GLY A 28 3.52 10.13 -11.45
C GLY A 28 4.07 10.85 -10.22
N LEU A 29 5.25 10.44 -9.71
CA LEU A 29 5.88 11.03 -8.52
C LEU A 29 6.21 12.51 -8.72
N ALA A 30 6.64 12.90 -9.93
CA ALA A 30 7.03 14.27 -10.25
C ALA A 30 5.84 15.21 -10.51
N GLY A 31 4.60 14.69 -10.59
CA GLY A 31 3.42 15.52 -10.82
C GLY A 31 2.98 16.30 -9.56
N GLY A 32 2.17 17.34 -9.75
CA GLY A 32 1.53 18.08 -8.66
C GLY A 32 0.34 17.34 -8.01
N TYR A 33 -0.36 18.03 -7.11
CA TYR A 33 -1.64 17.56 -6.56
C TYR A 33 -2.69 17.43 -7.66
N LEU A 34 -3.52 16.39 -7.60
CA LEU A 34 -4.55 16.11 -8.60
C LEU A 34 -5.79 15.45 -7.98
N TYR A 35 -6.98 15.78 -8.48
CA TYR A 35 -8.27 15.20 -8.07
C TYR A 35 -8.48 15.22 -6.55
N ASP A 36 -8.51 14.03 -5.94
CA ASP A 36 -8.78 13.81 -4.52
C ASP A 36 -7.73 14.44 -3.60
N ASP A 37 -6.55 14.81 -4.12
CA ASP A 37 -5.54 15.52 -3.33
C ASP A 37 -6.03 16.89 -2.86
N MET A 38 -6.85 17.58 -3.66
CA MET A 38 -7.33 18.92 -3.34
C MET A 38 -8.18 18.93 -2.05
N PRO A 39 -9.32 18.21 -1.98
CA PRO A 39 -10.15 18.24 -0.77
C PRO A 39 -9.56 17.50 0.42
N ASN A 40 -8.60 16.57 0.21
CA ASN A 40 -8.05 15.77 1.31
C ASN A 40 -6.73 16.32 1.87
N ILE A 41 -5.94 17.04 1.07
CA ILE A 41 -4.62 17.53 1.46
C ILE A 41 -4.55 19.05 1.37
N VAL A 42 -4.87 19.63 0.22
CA VAL A 42 -4.65 21.08 -0.01
C VAL A 42 -5.65 21.93 0.77
N ASP A 43 -6.93 21.65 0.62
CA ASP A 43 -8.03 22.42 1.22
C ASP A 43 -8.30 22.01 2.67
N ASN A 44 -7.80 20.85 3.08
CA ASN A 44 -8.00 20.30 4.41
C ASN A 44 -6.90 20.77 5.38
N THR A 45 -7.09 21.96 5.95
CA THR A 45 -6.12 22.54 6.90
C THR A 45 -5.86 21.69 8.15
N ARG A 46 -6.72 20.71 8.47
CA ARG A 46 -6.50 19.80 9.61
C ARG A 46 -5.35 18.83 9.39
N VAL A 47 -4.99 18.51 8.14
CA VAL A 47 -3.81 17.66 7.87
C VAL A 47 -2.51 18.46 7.85
N HIS A 48 -2.55 19.79 7.92
CA HIS A 48 -1.36 20.65 7.95
C HIS A 48 -0.76 20.70 9.37
N LEU A 49 -0.25 19.56 9.84
CA LEU A 49 0.25 19.43 11.21
C LEU A 49 1.58 20.14 11.43
N HIS A 50 1.67 20.82 12.57
CA HIS A 50 2.90 21.43 13.10
C HIS A 50 3.35 20.78 14.43
N THR A 51 2.54 19.90 15.00
CA THR A 51 2.83 19.14 16.23
C THR A 51 2.30 17.71 16.09
N LEU A 52 2.88 16.78 16.85
CA LEU A 52 2.39 15.40 16.97
C LEU A 52 1.51 15.21 18.22
N ALA A 53 0.83 16.28 18.66
CA ALA A 53 -0.10 16.19 19.78
C ALA A 53 -1.23 15.19 19.45
N PRO A 54 -1.61 14.27 20.36
CA PRO A 54 -2.66 13.29 20.10
C PRO A 54 -3.96 13.90 19.60
N GLU A 55 -4.35 15.07 20.12
CA GLU A 55 -5.57 15.80 19.74
C GLU A 55 -5.50 16.31 18.30
N ALA A 56 -4.32 16.78 17.88
CA ALA A 56 -4.09 17.25 16.52
C ALA A 56 -4.11 16.08 15.53
N LEU A 57 -3.47 14.96 15.87
CA LEU A 57 -3.51 13.72 15.08
C LEU A 57 -4.93 13.17 14.96
N LEU A 58 -5.70 13.17 16.05
CA LEU A 58 -7.09 12.71 16.04
C LEU A 58 -7.97 13.63 15.18
N SER A 59 -7.80 14.95 15.31
CA SER A 59 -8.51 15.93 14.50
C SER A 59 -8.20 15.78 13.01
N ALA A 60 -6.93 15.56 12.66
CA ALA A 60 -6.51 15.29 11.30
C ALA A 60 -7.08 13.96 10.79
N SER A 61 -7.06 12.90 11.60
CA SER A 61 -7.58 11.58 11.22
C SER A 61 -9.05 11.65 10.81
N PHE A 62 -9.90 12.33 11.57
CA PHE A 62 -11.35 12.40 11.27
C PHE A 62 -11.74 13.63 10.44
N SER A 63 -10.83 14.14 9.61
CA SER A 63 -11.05 15.37 8.83
C SER A 63 -11.61 15.16 7.42
N SER A 64 -11.65 13.92 6.91
CA SER A 64 -12.19 13.64 5.57
C SER A 64 -13.71 13.55 5.58
N HIS A 65 -14.33 13.97 4.49
CA HIS A 65 -15.77 13.78 4.23
C HIS A 65 -16.01 12.63 3.24
N ALA A 66 -14.98 11.84 2.94
CA ALA A 66 -15.06 10.75 1.97
C ALA A 66 -15.73 9.50 2.58
N GLY A 67 -17.03 9.36 2.31
CA GLY A 67 -17.83 8.20 2.73
C GLY A 67 -18.15 8.15 4.23
N PRO A 68 -18.92 7.15 4.68
CA PRO A 68 -19.46 7.10 6.04
C PRO A 68 -18.39 6.92 7.13
N LEU A 69 -17.20 6.45 6.77
CA LEU A 69 -16.12 6.14 7.70
C LEU A 69 -14.96 7.15 7.66
N MET A 70 -15.01 8.19 6.82
CA MET A 70 -14.08 9.34 6.85
C MET A 70 -12.57 9.01 6.70
N ARG A 71 -12.20 7.82 6.22
CA ARG A 71 -10.81 7.41 5.87
C ARG A 71 -9.74 7.78 6.93
N PRO A 72 -9.90 7.45 8.22
CA PRO A 72 -9.04 7.99 9.28
C PRO A 72 -7.57 7.64 9.16
N ILE A 73 -7.27 6.42 8.72
CA ILE A 73 -5.89 5.96 8.53
C ILE A 73 -5.20 6.75 7.41
N SER A 74 -5.90 7.01 6.30
CA SER A 74 -5.35 7.79 5.18
C SER A 74 -5.12 9.25 5.55
N MET A 75 -6.05 9.85 6.31
CA MET A 75 -5.84 11.23 6.75
C MET A 75 -4.70 11.34 7.76
N ALA A 76 -4.57 10.36 8.67
CA ALA A 76 -3.43 10.30 9.58
C ALA A 76 -2.10 10.18 8.83
N SER A 77 -2.02 9.35 7.78
CA SER A 77 -0.80 9.27 6.97
C SER A 77 -0.47 10.57 6.26
N PHE A 78 -1.46 11.27 5.69
CA PHE A 78 -1.25 12.58 5.07
C PHE A 78 -0.80 13.64 6.09
N ALA A 79 -1.38 13.60 7.28
CA ALA A 79 -1.00 14.52 8.35
C ALA A 79 0.46 14.32 8.79
N LEU A 80 0.91 13.06 8.84
CA LEU A 80 2.31 12.71 9.12
C LEU A 80 3.24 13.12 7.95
N ASP A 81 2.84 12.87 6.70
CA ASP A 81 3.61 13.31 5.54
C ASP A 81 3.81 14.83 5.55
N TYR A 82 2.75 15.59 5.85
CA TYR A 82 2.84 17.04 5.98
C TYR A 82 3.75 17.46 7.14
N TYR A 83 3.64 16.81 8.30
CA TYR A 83 4.49 17.13 9.46
C TYR A 83 5.98 16.95 9.16
N PHE A 84 6.37 15.88 8.44
CA PHE A 84 7.78 15.60 8.15
C PHE A 84 8.31 16.30 6.90
N PHE A 85 7.48 16.52 5.88
CA PHE A 85 7.94 16.96 4.56
C PHE A 85 7.26 18.24 4.05
N GLY A 86 6.29 18.78 4.80
CA GLY A 86 5.52 19.97 4.42
C GLY A 86 4.57 19.71 3.24
N PRO A 87 4.15 20.77 2.52
CA PRO A 87 3.17 20.69 1.45
C PRO A 87 3.73 20.13 0.12
N ALA A 88 4.71 19.21 0.16
CA ALA A 88 5.40 18.70 -1.02
C ALA A 88 4.66 17.48 -1.63
N PRO A 89 3.99 17.59 -2.80
CA PRO A 89 3.22 16.48 -3.40
C PRO A 89 4.03 15.20 -3.60
N TYR A 90 5.33 15.37 -3.90
CA TYR A 90 6.26 14.27 -4.08
C TYR A 90 6.33 13.36 -2.85
N ALA A 91 6.36 13.92 -1.63
CA ALA A 91 6.47 13.14 -0.39
C ALA A 91 5.23 12.25 -0.18
N PHE A 92 4.02 12.83 -0.31
CA PHE A 92 2.76 12.08 -0.21
C PHE A 92 2.70 10.92 -1.21
N LYS A 93 3.15 11.15 -2.45
CA LYS A 93 3.14 10.13 -3.49
C LYS A 93 4.16 9.02 -3.24
N VAL A 94 5.33 9.36 -2.72
CA VAL A 94 6.35 8.38 -2.31
C VAL A 94 5.82 7.52 -1.15
N THR A 95 5.22 8.12 -0.13
CA THR A 95 4.60 7.38 0.99
C THR A 95 3.49 6.47 0.48
N ASN A 96 2.58 6.97 -0.38
CA ASN A 96 1.52 6.16 -0.98
C ASN A 96 2.08 5.00 -1.83
N LEU A 97 3.14 5.22 -2.61
CA LEU A 97 3.79 4.16 -3.38
C LEU A 97 4.43 3.11 -2.46
N ALA A 98 5.08 3.52 -1.36
CA ALA A 98 5.64 2.60 -0.38
C ALA A 98 4.55 1.74 0.28
N VAL A 99 3.43 2.35 0.66
CA VAL A 99 2.25 1.63 1.20
C VAL A 99 1.68 0.66 0.16
N HIS A 100 1.59 1.07 -1.11
CA HIS A 100 1.09 0.21 -2.18
C HIS A 100 2.00 -1.01 -2.42
N LEU A 101 3.32 -0.82 -2.46
CA LEU A 101 4.30 -1.90 -2.58
C LEU A 101 4.25 -2.85 -1.37
N LEU A 102 4.12 -2.31 -0.16
CA LEU A 102 3.96 -3.12 1.05
C LEU A 102 2.69 -3.96 0.99
N ASN A 103 1.56 -3.39 0.55
CA ASN A 103 0.32 -4.15 0.38
C ASN A 103 0.48 -5.25 -0.68
N GLY A 104 1.17 -4.99 -1.79
CA GLY A 104 1.49 -6.02 -2.79
C GLY A 104 2.32 -7.17 -2.19
N LEU A 105 3.33 -6.87 -1.39
CA LEU A 105 4.13 -7.85 -0.65
C LEU A 105 3.27 -8.70 0.30
N LEU A 106 2.40 -8.05 1.08
CA LEU A 106 1.51 -8.73 2.03
C LEU A 106 0.50 -9.63 1.32
N ILE A 107 -0.08 -9.18 0.21
CA ILE A 107 -0.99 -9.99 -0.61
C ILE A 107 -0.26 -11.21 -1.18
N PHE A 108 0.94 -11.03 -1.75
CA PHE A 108 1.74 -12.14 -2.26
C PHE A 108 2.01 -13.18 -1.17
N TRP A 109 2.38 -12.72 0.03
CA TRP A 109 2.63 -13.59 1.17
C TRP A 109 1.36 -14.32 1.64
N LEU A 110 0.24 -13.59 1.79
CA LEU A 110 -1.04 -14.16 2.18
C LEU A 110 -1.50 -15.23 1.20
N THR A 111 -1.49 -14.95 -0.10
CA THR A 111 -1.89 -15.91 -1.14
C THR A 111 -1.00 -17.14 -1.10
N THR A 112 0.31 -16.97 -0.91
CA THR A 112 1.25 -18.09 -0.74
C THR A 112 0.89 -18.96 0.48
N LEU A 113 0.55 -18.34 1.62
CA LEU A 113 0.13 -19.06 2.81
C LEU A 113 -1.18 -19.82 2.59
N VAL A 114 -2.16 -19.19 1.95
CA VAL A 114 -3.46 -19.80 1.63
C VAL A 114 -3.28 -21.00 0.70
N LEU A 115 -2.52 -20.85 -0.39
CA LEU A 115 -2.26 -21.95 -1.33
C LEU A 115 -1.51 -23.12 -0.67
N ARG A 116 -0.53 -22.83 0.19
CA ARG A 116 0.19 -23.85 0.97
C ARG A 116 -0.74 -24.56 1.95
N GLY A 117 -1.61 -23.81 2.62
CA GLY A 117 -2.63 -24.34 3.52
C GLY A 117 -3.59 -25.26 2.78
N TYR A 118 -4.14 -24.81 1.65
CA TYR A 118 -5.08 -25.57 0.84
C TYR A 118 -4.45 -26.88 0.31
N ARG A 119 -3.22 -26.84 -0.24
CA ARG A 119 -2.50 -28.05 -0.68
C ARG A 119 -2.30 -29.07 0.45
N ARG A 120 -2.18 -28.63 1.70
CA ARG A 120 -2.04 -29.52 2.85
C ARG A 120 -3.34 -30.26 3.19
N TYR A 121 -4.50 -29.61 3.02
CA TYR A 121 -5.80 -30.18 3.35
C TYR A 121 -6.44 -30.96 2.21
N ARG A 122 -6.13 -30.62 0.94
CA ARG A 122 -6.65 -31.30 -0.25
C ARG A 122 -5.53 -31.64 -1.24
N PRO A 123 -4.72 -32.66 -0.93
CA PRO A 123 -3.60 -33.05 -1.79
C PRO A 123 -4.05 -33.57 -3.16
N ASP A 124 -5.26 -34.14 -3.27
CA ASP A 124 -5.75 -34.78 -4.50
C ASP A 124 -6.42 -33.80 -5.48
N ASP A 125 -6.90 -32.64 -5.01
CA ASP A 125 -7.62 -31.64 -5.84
C ASP A 125 -6.68 -30.70 -6.61
N LEU A 126 -5.45 -30.52 -6.13
CA LEU A 126 -4.39 -29.77 -6.83
C LEU A 126 -3.34 -30.72 -7.37
N THR A 127 -3.69 -31.45 -8.43
CA THR A 127 -2.68 -32.06 -9.29
C THR A 127 -1.70 -30.98 -9.78
N ASP A 128 -0.43 -31.35 -10.02
CA ASP A 128 0.63 -30.43 -10.46
C ASP A 128 0.22 -29.55 -11.66
N THR A 129 -0.75 -30.00 -12.45
CA THR A 129 -1.33 -29.27 -13.58
C THR A 129 -2.25 -28.13 -13.15
N GLY A 130 -3.11 -28.32 -12.14
CA GLY A 130 -4.04 -27.29 -11.65
C GLY A 130 -3.34 -26.20 -10.84
N ALA A 131 -2.24 -26.56 -10.17
CA ALA A 131 -1.47 -25.64 -9.35
C ALA A 131 -0.43 -24.80 -10.12
N ARG A 132 -0.26 -25.03 -11.44
CA ARG A 132 0.59 -24.23 -12.35
C ARG A 132 -0.14 -23.06 -13.01
N TRP A 133 -1.47 -23.04 -12.95
CA TRP A 133 -2.32 -21.97 -13.52
C TRP A 133 -2.83 -20.96 -12.48
N LEU A 134 -2.56 -21.22 -11.20
CA LEU A 134 -2.69 -20.27 -10.09
C LEU A 134 -1.32 -19.64 -9.81
#